data_AF-A0A512IH18-F1
#
_entry.id   AF-A0A512IH18-F1
#
_cell.length_a   1.000
_cell.length_b   1.000
_cell.length_c   1.000
_cell.angle_alpha   90.00
_cell.angle_beta   90.00
_cell.angle_gamma   90.00
#
_symmetry.space_group_name_H-M   'P 1'
#
loop_
_entity.id
_entity.type
_entity.pdbx_description
1 polymer ?
#
loop_
_entity_poly.entity_id
_entity_poly.type
_entity_poly.pdbx_seq_one_letter_code
_entity_poly.pdbx_strand_id
1 'polypeptide(L)'
;MNYASNNPVGLQPTAGQKLASGKWRLRHSAWLLAPILGLGMFSWIGFVYVAARTRKRRWWILAAVYAALSASIFVLDEVGRSTGVQAFGDVSALVLLATWVGGIIHAFVLNKEYLRWRASVVPWYTEGTPPQAPPADARQLGQPSLNFPGVDSAAYYQPNRPAPAPGPRPWTPPPPSGPAQFVPPSPTPRPAPAPAQFGPVHVNTATAQDVARLPGIDDALARHILSVRDAQGPFRDNDDFVRSTGLQPHQYTRIAHLVVVDAPAAEQGGQRQGPPGGRILDI
;
A
#
# COMPACT_ATOMS: atom_id res chain seq x y z
N MET A 1 -34.28 -6.61 12.13
CA MET A 1 -33.32 -5.75 12.85
C MET A 1 -32.78 -4.68 11.90
N ASN A 2 -33.26 -3.45 12.03
CA ASN A 2 -32.78 -2.28 11.29
C ASN A 2 -31.60 -1.68 12.06
N TYR A 3 -30.37 -1.81 11.53
CA TYR A 3 -29.26 -0.96 11.95
C TYR A 3 -29.46 0.40 11.29
N ALA A 4 -30.32 1.22 11.90
CA ALA A 4 -30.52 2.60 11.52
C ALA A 4 -29.19 3.36 11.71
N SER A 5 -28.75 3.89 10.58
CA SER A 5 -27.70 4.86 10.34
C SER A 5 -27.70 6.04 11.32
N ASN A 6 -26.90 5.94 12.38
CA ASN A 6 -26.31 7.10 13.05
C ASN A 6 -24.82 7.12 12.73
N ASN A 7 -24.48 7.29 11.44
CA ASN A 7 -23.12 7.68 11.08
C ASN A 7 -23.10 9.21 10.99
N PRO A 8 -22.40 9.92 11.88
CA PRO A 8 -22.23 11.36 11.73
C PRO A 8 -21.57 11.65 10.38
N VAL A 9 -22.10 12.67 9.70
CA VAL A 9 -21.72 13.11 8.36
C VAL A 9 -20.18 13.22 8.26
N GLY A 10 -19.56 12.30 7.50
CA GLY A 10 -18.13 12.37 7.17
C GLY A 10 -17.29 11.12 7.43
N LEU A 11 -17.73 10.18 8.28
CA LEU A 11 -16.94 8.99 8.61
C LEU A 11 -17.19 7.82 7.65
N GLN A 12 -16.15 7.37 6.96
CA GLN A 12 -16.18 6.17 6.13
C GLN A 12 -16.63 4.96 6.97
N PRO A 13 -17.56 4.13 6.47
CA PRO A 13 -18.04 2.99 7.23
C PRO A 13 -16.90 2.00 7.51
N THR A 14 -16.83 1.51 8.75
CA THR A 14 -15.82 0.52 9.16
C THR A 14 -16.00 -0.79 8.39
N ALA A 15 -14.98 -1.64 8.36
CA ALA A 15 -15.05 -2.94 7.70
C ALA A 15 -16.23 -3.78 8.23
N GLY A 16 -16.49 -3.74 9.54
CA GLY A 16 -17.63 -4.41 10.18
C GLY A 16 -18.98 -3.86 9.70
N GLN A 17 -19.13 -2.53 9.60
CA GLN A 17 -20.36 -1.91 9.09
C GLN A 17 -20.63 -2.26 7.61
N LYS A 18 -19.58 -2.30 6.78
CA LYS A 18 -19.68 -2.75 5.37
C LYS A 18 -20.20 -4.18 5.29
N LEU A 19 -19.63 -5.09 6.08
CA LEU A 19 -20.05 -6.50 6.14
C LEU A 19 -21.46 -6.69 6.72
N ALA A 20 -21.88 -5.85 7.67
CA ALA A 20 -23.23 -5.90 8.23
C ALA A 20 -24.30 -5.49 7.17
N SER A 21 -23.94 -4.65 6.21
CA SER A 21 -24.89 -4.18 5.19
C SER A 21 -25.13 -5.22 4.07
N GLY A 22 -26.36 -5.75 4.00
CA GLY A 22 -26.76 -6.75 3.01
C GLY A 22 -26.61 -6.24 1.56
N LYS A 23 -27.03 -5.00 1.29
CA LYS A 23 -26.93 -4.35 -0.03
C LYS A 23 -25.48 -4.21 -0.51
N TRP A 24 -24.51 -4.03 0.39
CA TRP A 24 -23.09 -3.97 0.03
C TRP A 24 -22.55 -5.35 -0.31
N ARG A 25 -22.87 -6.36 0.52
CA ARG A 25 -22.50 -7.76 0.27
C ARG A 25 -23.01 -8.25 -1.08
N LEU A 26 -24.28 -8.01 -1.40
CA LEU A 26 -24.89 -8.41 -2.68
C LEU A 26 -24.14 -7.80 -3.87
N ARG A 27 -23.91 -6.48 -3.86
CA ARG A 27 -23.20 -5.79 -4.95
C ARG A 27 -21.78 -6.33 -5.17
N HIS A 28 -21.05 -6.59 -4.09
CA HIS A 28 -19.67 -7.07 -4.18
C HIS A 28 -19.58 -8.59 -4.38
N SER A 29 -20.69 -9.31 -4.28
CA SER A 29 -20.79 -10.74 -4.59
C SER A 29 -21.25 -11.01 -6.03
N ALA A 30 -21.48 -9.97 -6.84
CA ALA A 30 -22.00 -10.12 -8.20
C ALA A 30 -21.14 -11.02 -9.11
N TRP A 31 -19.84 -11.17 -8.81
CA TRP A 31 -18.96 -12.10 -9.52
C TRP A 31 -19.38 -13.58 -9.38
N LEU A 32 -20.19 -13.93 -8.37
CA LEU A 32 -20.77 -15.27 -8.20
C LEU A 32 -21.77 -15.64 -9.30
N LEU A 33 -22.32 -14.66 -10.02
CA LEU A 33 -23.24 -14.94 -11.12
C LEU A 33 -22.57 -15.75 -12.24
N ALA A 34 -21.27 -15.55 -12.47
CA ALA A 34 -20.52 -16.28 -13.49
C ALA A 34 -20.49 -17.80 -13.23
N PRO A 35 -20.07 -18.31 -12.07
CA PRO A 35 -20.11 -19.75 -11.80
C PRO A 35 -21.52 -20.32 -11.64
N ILE A 36 -22.50 -19.51 -11.22
CA ILE A 36 -23.90 -19.96 -11.07
C ILE A 36 -24.55 -20.11 -12.45
N LEU A 37 -24.47 -19.11 -13.31
CA LEU A 37 -25.11 -19.10 -14.63
C LEU A 37 -24.28 -19.80 -15.71
N GLY A 38 -23.00 -20.05 -15.46
CA GLY A 38 -22.06 -20.61 -16.42
C GLY A 38 -22.20 -22.12 -16.69
N LEU A 39 -23.21 -22.80 -16.13
CA LEU A 39 -23.57 -24.21 -16.40
C LEU A 39 -22.35 -25.16 -16.40
N GLY A 40 -21.43 -24.98 -15.46
CA GLY A 40 -20.20 -25.78 -15.32
C GLY A 40 -19.08 -25.41 -16.32
N MET A 41 -19.44 -25.09 -17.57
CA MET A 41 -18.52 -24.87 -18.69
C MET A 41 -17.75 -23.54 -18.63
N PHE A 42 -18.37 -22.50 -18.04
CA PHE A 42 -17.77 -21.17 -17.91
C PHE A 42 -17.48 -20.78 -16.45
N SER A 43 -17.49 -21.76 -15.54
CA SER A 43 -17.27 -21.55 -14.11
C SER A 43 -15.89 -20.95 -13.81
N TRP A 44 -14.89 -21.22 -14.65
CA TRP A 44 -13.54 -20.67 -14.56
C TRP A 44 -13.45 -19.15 -14.81
N ILE A 45 -14.39 -18.55 -15.55
CA ILE A 45 -14.37 -17.10 -15.87
C ILE A 45 -14.52 -16.25 -14.59
N GLY A 46 -15.37 -16.68 -13.66
CA GLY A 46 -15.53 -16.00 -12.37
C GLY A 46 -14.24 -16.03 -11.53
N PHE A 47 -13.52 -17.15 -11.55
CA PHE A 47 -12.26 -17.27 -10.84
C PHE A 47 -11.14 -16.43 -11.50
N VAL A 48 -11.10 -16.36 -12.83
CA VAL A 48 -10.17 -15.46 -13.56
C VAL A 48 -10.43 -14.00 -13.20
N TYR A 49 -11.70 -13.57 -13.16
CA TYR A 49 -12.06 -12.21 -12.76
C TYR A 49 -11.53 -11.87 -11.36
N VAL A 50 -11.72 -12.75 -10.38
CA VAL A 50 -11.22 -12.53 -9.01
C VAL A 50 -9.70 -12.64 -8.95
N ALA A 51 -9.08 -13.52 -9.73
CA ALA A 51 -7.63 -13.67 -9.79
C ALA A 51 -6.96 -12.40 -10.33
N ALA A 52 -7.47 -11.84 -11.44
CA ALA A 52 -7.00 -10.58 -12.00
C ALA A 52 -7.18 -9.42 -11.01
N ARG A 53 -8.30 -9.40 -10.27
CA ARG A 53 -8.60 -8.33 -9.31
C ARG A 53 -7.82 -8.40 -8.02
N THR A 54 -7.46 -9.60 -7.56
CA THR A 54 -6.72 -9.80 -6.30
C THR A 54 -5.23 -9.98 -6.49
N ARG A 55 -4.76 -10.24 -7.73
CA ARG A 55 -3.34 -10.52 -8.09
C ARG A 55 -2.69 -11.62 -7.25
N LYS A 56 -3.48 -12.52 -6.65
CA LYS A 56 -3.01 -13.59 -5.76
C LYS A 56 -2.89 -14.91 -6.53
N ARG A 57 -1.72 -15.56 -6.47
CA ARG A 57 -1.40 -16.82 -7.19
C ARG A 57 -2.42 -17.94 -6.95
N ARG A 58 -2.90 -18.10 -5.72
CA ARG A 58 -3.90 -19.13 -5.34
C ARG A 58 -5.16 -19.12 -6.21
N TRP A 59 -5.61 -17.93 -6.64
CA TRP A 59 -6.83 -17.80 -7.45
C TRP A 59 -6.60 -18.17 -8.91
N TRP A 60 -5.39 -17.93 -9.42
CA TRP A 60 -4.98 -18.39 -10.74
C TRP A 60 -4.89 -19.91 -10.80
N ILE A 61 -4.37 -20.55 -9.74
CA ILE A 61 -4.32 -22.01 -9.64
C ILE A 61 -5.74 -22.59 -9.70
N LEU A 62 -6.67 -22.06 -8.91
CA LEU A 62 -8.07 -22.52 -8.93
C LEU A 62 -8.74 -22.32 -10.30
N ALA A 63 -8.52 -21.16 -10.94
CA ALA A 63 -9.02 -20.91 -12.29
C ALA A 63 -8.48 -21.92 -13.29
N ALA A 64 -7.18 -22.24 -13.23
CA ALA A 64 -6.53 -23.22 -14.10
C ALA A 64 -7.06 -24.65 -13.87
N VAL A 65 -7.26 -25.06 -12.60
CA VAL A 65 -7.83 -26.37 -12.26
C VAL A 65 -9.23 -26.53 -12.83
N TYR A 66 -10.12 -25.55 -12.63
CA TYR A 66 -11.48 -25.60 -13.18
C TYR A 66 -11.48 -25.55 -14.71
N ALA A 67 -10.61 -24.75 -15.34
CA ALA A 67 -10.50 -24.70 -16.79
C ALA A 67 -10.02 -26.05 -17.37
N ALA A 68 -9.01 -26.68 -16.76
CA ALA A 68 -8.53 -27.99 -17.17
C ALA A 68 -9.63 -29.06 -17.03
N LEU A 69 -10.39 -29.02 -15.93
CA LEU A 69 -11.45 -29.98 -15.71
C LEU A 69 -12.62 -29.78 -16.70
N SER A 70 -12.97 -28.54 -17.03
CA SER A 70 -13.90 -28.25 -18.12
C SER A 70 -13.41 -28.80 -19.46
N ALA A 71 -12.13 -28.60 -19.80
CA ALA A 71 -11.56 -29.13 -21.04
C ALA A 71 -11.59 -30.67 -21.10
N SER A 72 -11.28 -31.35 -20.00
CA SER A 72 -11.32 -32.82 -19.91
C SER A 72 -12.72 -33.39 -20.17
N ILE A 73 -13.78 -32.69 -19.76
CA ILE A 73 -15.17 -33.10 -20.03
C ILE A 73 -15.45 -33.11 -21.54
N PHE A 74 -15.00 -32.10 -22.28
CA PHE A 74 -15.16 -32.05 -23.74
C PHE A 74 -14.38 -33.16 -24.44
N VAL A 75 -13.17 -33.46 -23.96
CA VAL A 75 -12.37 -34.57 -24.50
C VAL A 75 -13.08 -35.90 -24.27
N LEU A 76 -13.64 -36.12 -23.08
CA LEU A 76 -14.37 -37.35 -22.78
C LEU A 76 -15.62 -37.52 -23.65
N ASP A 77 -16.35 -36.43 -23.88
CA ASP A 77 -17.50 -36.40 -24.78
C ASP A 77 -17.11 -36.69 -26.24
N GLU A 78 -15.99 -36.13 -26.72
CA GLU A 78 -15.44 -36.43 -28.05
C GLU A 78 -15.04 -37.89 -28.21
N VAL A 79 -14.43 -38.48 -27.18
CA VAL A 79 -14.10 -39.91 -27.14
C VAL A 79 -15.37 -40.76 -27.18
N GLY A 80 -16.41 -40.39 -26.44
CA GLY A 80 -17.72 -41.06 -26.51
C GLY A 80 -18.32 -41.03 -27.91
N ARG A 81 -18.31 -39.86 -28.57
CA ARG A 81 -18.84 -39.68 -29.93
C ARG A 81 -18.03 -40.43 -30.99
N SER A 82 -16.71 -40.43 -30.87
CA SER A 82 -15.81 -41.10 -31.84
C SER A 82 -15.80 -42.63 -31.69
N THR A 83 -15.96 -43.15 -30.47
CA THR A 83 -15.97 -44.61 -30.21
C THR A 83 -17.36 -45.23 -30.27
N GLY A 84 -18.42 -44.43 -30.18
CA GLY A 84 -19.81 -44.90 -30.10
C GLY A 84 -20.20 -45.46 -28.72
N VAL A 85 -19.32 -45.36 -27.71
CA VAL A 85 -19.58 -45.87 -26.36
C VAL A 85 -20.33 -44.82 -25.54
N GLN A 86 -21.63 -45.05 -25.33
CA GLN A 86 -22.52 -44.12 -24.61
C GLN A 86 -22.07 -43.82 -23.17
N ALA A 87 -21.42 -44.78 -22.50
CA ALA A 87 -20.95 -44.62 -21.12
C ALA A 87 -20.01 -43.42 -20.93
N PHE A 88 -19.23 -43.04 -21.95
CA PHE A 88 -18.39 -41.84 -21.86
C PHE A 88 -19.22 -40.55 -21.79
N GLY A 89 -20.34 -40.48 -22.50
CA GLY A 89 -21.28 -39.35 -22.43
C GLY A 89 -22.01 -39.27 -21.09
N ASP A 90 -22.43 -40.42 -20.54
CA ASP A 90 -23.07 -40.45 -19.21
C ASP A 90 -22.10 -40.01 -18.11
N VAL A 91 -20.86 -40.50 -18.16
CA VAL A 91 -19.80 -40.11 -17.22
C VAL A 91 -19.44 -38.63 -17.38
N SER A 92 -19.31 -38.12 -18.62
CA SER A 92 -19.00 -36.71 -18.85
C SER A 92 -20.09 -35.79 -18.31
N ALA A 93 -21.37 -36.16 -18.48
CA ALA A 93 -22.52 -35.43 -17.94
C ALA A 93 -22.52 -35.42 -16.40
N LEU A 94 -22.26 -36.55 -15.74
CA LEU A 94 -22.18 -36.62 -14.28
C LEU A 94 -21.01 -35.80 -13.72
N VAL A 95 -19.84 -35.88 -14.36
CA VAL A 95 -18.67 -35.08 -13.96
C VAL A 95 -18.94 -33.60 -14.16
N LEU A 96 -19.63 -33.19 -15.23
CA LEU A 96 -20.04 -31.80 -15.43
C LEU A 96 -20.94 -31.31 -14.30
N LEU A 97 -21.97 -32.07 -13.92
CA LEU A 97 -22.86 -31.70 -12.82
C LEU A 97 -22.12 -31.59 -11.49
N ALA A 98 -21.26 -32.57 -11.16
CA ALA A 98 -20.46 -32.55 -9.95
C ALA A 98 -19.52 -31.34 -9.90
N THR A 99 -18.90 -31.01 -11.03
CA THR A 99 -18.03 -29.84 -11.18
C THR A 99 -18.77 -28.54 -11.00
N TRP A 100 -19.97 -28.44 -11.58
CA TRP A 100 -20.79 -27.26 -11.45
C TRP A 100 -21.23 -27.03 -10.00
N VAL A 101 -21.73 -28.06 -9.32
CA VAL A 101 -22.09 -28.00 -7.90
C VAL A 101 -20.87 -27.67 -7.04
N GLY A 102 -19.75 -28.34 -7.27
CA GLY A 102 -18.49 -28.08 -6.58
C GLY A 102 -18.02 -26.64 -6.79
N GLY A 103 -18.08 -26.12 -8.02
CA GLY A 103 -17.74 -24.75 -8.38
C GLY A 103 -18.59 -23.71 -7.66
N ILE A 104 -19.90 -23.95 -7.56
CA ILE A 104 -20.81 -23.09 -6.79
C ILE A 104 -20.41 -23.07 -5.31
N ILE A 105 -20.23 -24.24 -4.70
CA ILE A 105 -19.83 -24.35 -3.28
C ILE A 105 -18.51 -23.61 -3.05
N HIS A 106 -17.51 -23.85 -3.92
CA HIS A 106 -16.19 -23.24 -3.80
C HIS A 106 -16.27 -21.71 -3.97
N ALA A 107 -17.07 -21.21 -4.90
CA ALA A 107 -17.29 -19.78 -5.09
C ALA A 107 -17.89 -19.13 -3.84
N PHE A 108 -18.85 -19.77 -3.17
CA PHE A 108 -19.41 -19.26 -1.91
C PHE A 108 -18.38 -19.22 -0.76
N VAL A 109 -17.52 -20.22 -0.65
CA VAL A 109 -16.42 -20.23 0.36
C VAL A 109 -15.47 -19.06 0.10
N LEU A 110 -15.02 -18.90 -1.14
CA LEU A 110 -14.12 -17.85 -1.56
C LEU A 110 -14.72 -16.44 -1.44
N ASN A 111 -16.03 -16.31 -1.65
CA ASN A 111 -16.71 -15.03 -1.51
C ASN A 111 -16.65 -14.48 -0.08
N LYS A 112 -16.66 -15.36 0.94
CA LYS A 112 -16.48 -14.93 2.34
C LYS A 112 -15.13 -14.26 2.56
N GLU A 113 -14.06 -14.86 2.04
CA GLU A 113 -12.72 -14.26 2.10
C GLU A 113 -12.61 -12.99 1.28
N TYR A 114 -13.15 -13.00 0.06
CA TYR A 114 -13.15 -11.85 -0.84
C TYR A 114 -13.84 -10.63 -0.22
N LEU A 115 -15.02 -10.81 0.38
CA LEU A 115 -15.75 -9.73 1.03
C LEU A 115 -15.00 -9.18 2.25
N ARG A 116 -14.36 -10.04 3.05
CA ARG A 116 -13.52 -9.61 4.19
C ARG A 116 -12.32 -8.77 3.72
N TRP A 117 -11.60 -9.26 2.72
CA TRP A 117 -10.50 -8.52 2.09
C TRP A 117 -10.98 -7.19 1.52
N ARG A 118 -12.10 -7.17 0.78
CA ARG A 118 -12.61 -5.92 0.19
C ARG A 118 -13.13 -4.94 1.24
N ALA A 119 -13.64 -5.42 2.37
CA ALA A 119 -14.05 -4.57 3.48
C ALA A 119 -12.86 -3.91 4.18
N SER A 120 -11.70 -4.58 4.25
CA SER A 120 -10.48 -4.05 4.87
C SER A 120 -9.70 -3.09 3.98
N VAL A 121 -9.83 -3.18 2.66
CA VAL A 121 -9.17 -2.22 1.74
C VAL A 121 -9.81 -0.83 1.87
N VAL A 122 -9.05 0.11 2.43
CA VAL A 122 -9.35 1.54 2.48
C VAL A 122 -8.84 2.20 1.19
N PRO A 123 -9.65 2.98 0.46
CA PRO A 123 -9.18 3.69 -0.72
C PRO A 123 -8.17 4.80 -0.38
N TRP A 124 -7.13 4.93 -1.19
CA TRP A 124 -6.04 5.92 -0.99
C TRP A 124 -6.52 7.38 -0.87
N TYR A 125 -7.67 7.73 -1.46
CA TYR A 125 -8.23 9.09 -1.39
C TYR A 125 -8.92 9.42 -0.06
N THR A 126 -9.08 8.46 0.85
CA THR A 126 -9.67 8.70 2.18
C THR A 126 -8.62 8.96 3.27
N GLU A 127 -7.34 8.88 2.91
CA GLU A 127 -6.19 9.02 3.82
C GLU A 127 -5.82 10.49 4.10
N GLY A 128 -6.29 11.43 3.26
CA GLY A 128 -6.04 12.87 3.40
C GLY A 128 -7.09 13.66 4.17
N THR A 129 -8.13 13.02 4.71
CA THR A 129 -9.13 13.71 5.54
C THR A 129 -8.60 13.74 6.98
N PRO A 130 -8.22 14.90 7.54
CA PRO A 130 -7.84 15.00 8.94
C PRO A 130 -8.97 14.42 9.80
N PRO A 131 -8.68 13.76 10.94
CA PRO A 131 -9.72 13.36 11.88
C PRO A 131 -10.59 14.58 12.15
N GLN A 132 -11.85 14.52 11.71
CA GLN A 132 -12.75 15.63 11.90
C GLN A 132 -12.87 15.81 13.42
N ALA A 133 -12.33 16.92 13.91
CA ALA A 133 -12.35 17.29 15.31
C ALA A 133 -13.78 17.02 15.84
N PRO A 134 -13.94 16.39 17.03
CA PRO A 134 -15.25 16.19 17.62
C PRO A 134 -16.04 17.51 17.58
N PRO A 135 -17.37 17.47 17.38
CA PRO A 135 -18.21 18.67 17.52
C PRO A 135 -17.84 19.38 18.82
N ALA A 136 -17.78 20.73 18.81
CA ALA A 136 -17.40 21.52 19.97
C ALA A 136 -18.21 21.11 21.23
N ASP A 137 -19.44 20.69 21.03
CA ASP A 137 -20.40 20.23 22.04
C ASP A 137 -19.92 18.97 22.79
N ALA A 138 -19.13 18.09 22.14
CA ALA A 138 -18.59 16.89 22.77
C ALA A 138 -17.33 17.17 23.61
N ARG A 139 -16.69 18.34 23.44
CA ARG A 139 -15.53 18.74 24.26
C ARG A 139 -15.93 19.23 25.66
N GLN A 140 -17.21 19.54 25.88
CA GLN A 140 -17.68 20.13 27.14
C GLN A 140 -18.05 19.08 28.21
N LEU A 141 -18.30 17.82 27.86
CA LEU A 141 -18.93 16.85 28.76
C LEU A 141 -17.98 16.05 29.67
N GLY A 142 -16.76 16.50 29.94
CA GLY A 142 -15.92 15.74 30.89
C GLY A 142 -14.47 16.16 31.13
N GLN A 143 -14.06 17.37 30.75
CA GLN A 143 -12.75 17.86 31.20
C GLN A 143 -12.96 18.81 32.39
N PRO A 144 -12.54 18.45 33.62
CA PRO A 144 -12.38 19.43 34.67
C PRO A 144 -11.29 20.39 34.19
N SER A 145 -11.66 21.62 33.85
CA SER A 145 -10.67 22.67 33.68
C SER A 145 -9.94 22.82 35.01
N LEU A 146 -8.64 22.52 35.02
CA LEU A 146 -7.75 22.95 36.10
C LEU A 146 -7.72 24.47 36.05
N ASN A 147 -8.66 25.08 36.77
CA ASN A 147 -8.82 26.52 36.86
C ASN A 147 -7.65 27.06 37.70
N PHE A 148 -6.56 27.48 37.04
CA PHE A 148 -5.50 28.23 37.71
C PHE A 148 -6.02 29.64 38.02
N PRO A 149 -6.01 30.08 39.30
CA PRO A 149 -6.42 31.43 39.64
C PRO A 149 -5.53 32.45 38.93
N GLY A 150 -6.12 33.29 38.07
CA GLY A 150 -5.44 34.39 37.39
C GLY A 150 -5.21 34.23 35.89
N VAL A 151 -5.67 33.15 35.26
CA VAL A 151 -5.63 33.00 33.79
C VAL A 151 -7.04 32.76 33.27
N ASP A 152 -7.72 33.82 32.82
CA ASP A 152 -8.99 33.71 32.13
C ASP A 152 -8.76 33.07 30.74
N SER A 153 -8.82 31.74 30.67
CA SER A 153 -8.68 30.97 29.43
C SER A 153 -9.73 31.31 28.37
N ALA A 154 -10.79 32.03 28.74
CA ALA A 154 -11.80 32.58 27.83
C ALA A 154 -11.30 33.77 26.98
N ALA A 155 -10.17 34.39 27.34
CA ALA A 155 -9.64 35.55 26.62
C ALA A 155 -8.85 35.19 25.35
N TYR A 156 -8.42 33.93 25.19
CA TYR A 156 -7.52 33.52 24.09
C TYR A 156 -8.23 33.20 22.76
N TYR A 157 -9.56 33.02 22.76
CA TYR A 157 -10.34 32.72 21.55
C TYR A 157 -11.49 33.71 21.36
N GLN A 158 -11.16 34.96 21.05
CA GLN A 158 -12.12 35.88 20.44
C GLN A 158 -11.64 36.22 19.02
N PRO A 159 -12.30 35.69 17.97
CA PRO A 159 -11.84 35.83 16.58
C PRO A 159 -11.82 37.27 16.02
N ASN A 160 -12.42 38.25 16.71
CA ASN A 160 -12.69 39.59 16.17
C ASN A 160 -12.28 40.76 17.09
N ARG A 161 -11.29 40.59 17.97
CA ARG A 161 -10.67 41.74 18.64
C ARG A 161 -9.41 42.20 17.88
N PRO A 162 -9.27 43.50 17.57
CA PRO A 162 -7.97 44.07 17.19
C PRO A 162 -6.95 43.80 18.30
N ALA A 163 -5.74 43.40 17.95
CA ALA A 163 -4.65 43.25 18.91
C ALA A 163 -4.50 44.56 19.73
N PRO A 164 -4.37 44.50 21.07
CA PRO A 164 -4.08 45.69 21.84
C PRO A 164 -2.75 46.26 21.36
N ALA A 165 -2.75 47.57 21.05
CA ALA A 165 -1.53 48.28 20.69
C ALA A 165 -0.47 48.09 21.79
N PRO A 166 0.82 47.90 21.45
CA PRO A 166 1.87 47.83 22.46
C PRO A 166 1.85 49.14 23.26
N GLY A 167 1.53 49.05 24.56
CA GLY A 167 1.69 50.18 25.47
C GLY A 167 3.17 50.61 25.54
N PRO A 168 3.45 51.86 25.96
CA PRO A 168 4.81 52.35 26.09
C PRO A 168 5.61 51.44 27.03
N ARG A 169 6.70 50.85 26.52
CA ARG A 169 7.64 50.08 27.33
C ARG A 169 8.35 51.05 28.29
N PRO A 170 8.45 50.75 29.60
CA PRO A 170 9.33 51.50 30.48
C PRO A 170 10.76 51.43 29.95
N TRP A 171 11.41 52.58 29.74
CA TRP A 171 12.81 52.64 29.35
C TRP A 171 13.66 52.15 30.52
N THR A 172 14.36 51.03 30.35
CA THR A 172 15.43 50.61 31.27
C THR A 172 16.77 51.06 30.68
N PRO A 173 17.61 51.78 31.46
CA PRO A 173 18.93 52.16 30.97
C PRO A 173 19.79 50.90 30.75
N PRO A 174 20.64 50.88 29.70
CA PRO A 174 21.58 49.78 29.48
C PRO A 174 22.59 49.72 30.63
N PRO A 175 23.07 48.51 31.01
CA PRO A 175 24.09 48.36 32.05
C PRO A 175 25.41 49.01 31.63
N PRO A 176 26.23 49.49 32.59
CA PRO A 176 27.50 50.13 32.29
C PRO A 176 28.47 49.15 31.61
N SER A 177 29.11 49.61 30.54
CA SER A 177 30.12 48.88 29.79
C SER A 177 31.36 48.68 30.67
N GLY A 178 31.54 47.48 31.22
CA GLY A 178 32.81 47.05 31.81
C GLY A 178 33.89 46.90 30.74
N PRO A 179 35.19 46.83 31.11
CA PRO A 179 36.28 46.74 30.16
C PRO A 179 36.15 45.49 29.28
N ALA A 180 36.37 45.68 27.98
CA ALA A 180 36.19 44.69 26.93
C ALA A 180 36.92 43.38 27.26
N GLN A 181 36.16 42.33 27.55
CA GLN A 181 36.69 40.98 27.62
C GLN A 181 36.98 40.53 26.18
N PHE A 182 38.20 40.04 25.94
CA PHE A 182 38.62 39.49 24.66
C PHE A 182 37.77 38.26 24.35
N VAL A 183 36.78 38.41 23.47
CA VAL A 183 36.01 37.30 22.91
C VAL A 183 36.85 36.73 21.75
N PRO A 184 37.30 35.46 21.80
CA PRO A 184 37.99 34.87 20.65
C PRO A 184 37.04 34.86 19.44
N PRO A 185 37.54 35.05 18.21
CA PRO A 185 36.68 35.02 17.03
C PRO A 185 36.02 33.66 16.92
N SER A 186 34.69 33.65 16.80
CA SER A 186 33.91 32.46 16.50
C SER A 186 34.49 31.76 15.26
N PRO A 187 34.62 30.42 15.24
CA PRO A 187 35.00 29.72 14.01
C PRO A 187 33.98 30.06 12.93
N THR A 188 34.47 30.48 11.77
CA THR A 188 33.68 30.76 10.57
C THR A 188 32.66 29.65 10.34
N PRO A 189 31.36 29.96 10.12
CA PRO A 189 30.37 28.97 9.77
C PRO A 189 30.85 28.23 8.53
N ARG A 190 31.01 26.90 8.65
CA ARG A 190 31.21 26.04 7.48
C ARG A 190 30.10 26.35 6.48
N PRO A 191 30.40 26.54 5.17
CA PRO A 191 29.36 26.79 4.18
C PRO A 191 28.27 25.71 4.32
N ALA A 192 27.02 26.13 4.50
CA ALA A 192 25.90 25.21 4.41
C ALA A 192 26.01 24.49 3.05
N PRO A 193 25.93 23.14 3.00
CA PRO A 193 25.94 22.44 1.73
C PRO A 193 24.82 23.03 0.87
N ALA A 194 25.17 23.43 -0.35
CA ALA A 194 24.21 23.92 -1.33
C ALA A 194 23.05 22.91 -1.46
N PRO A 195 21.80 23.35 -1.73
CA PRO A 195 20.72 22.43 -2.01
C PRO A 195 21.14 21.52 -3.16
N ALA A 196 21.44 20.26 -2.83
CA ALA A 196 21.82 19.26 -3.80
C ALA A 196 20.69 19.15 -4.81
N GLN A 197 20.99 19.46 -6.06
CA GLN A 197 20.05 19.29 -7.16
C GLN A 197 19.63 17.83 -7.21
N PHE A 198 18.34 17.60 -7.39
CA PHE A 198 17.68 16.30 -7.34
C PHE A 198 18.22 15.38 -8.44
N GLY A 199 19.24 14.59 -8.09
CA GLY A 199 19.62 13.39 -8.83
C GLY A 199 18.74 12.20 -8.40
N PRO A 200 18.68 11.14 -9.21
CA PRO A 200 18.07 9.88 -8.80
C PRO A 200 18.66 9.40 -7.46
N VAL A 201 17.78 9.02 -6.54
CA VAL A 201 18.11 8.45 -5.23
C VAL A 201 18.36 6.96 -5.41
N HIS A 202 19.60 6.54 -5.13
CA HIS A 202 19.98 5.13 -5.16
C HIS A 202 19.50 4.44 -3.88
N VAL A 203 18.43 3.64 -3.93
CA VAL A 203 17.79 3.09 -2.71
C VAL A 203 18.68 2.13 -1.92
N ASN A 204 19.66 1.50 -2.58
CA ASN A 204 20.61 0.60 -1.93
C ASN A 204 21.69 1.35 -1.13
N THR A 205 22.01 2.59 -1.48
CA THR A 205 23.05 3.41 -0.82
C THR A 205 22.50 4.63 -0.09
N ALA A 206 21.23 4.98 -0.33
CA ALA A 206 20.58 6.16 0.22
C ALA A 206 20.47 6.11 1.75
N THR A 207 20.57 7.29 2.38
CA THR A 207 20.31 7.47 3.81
C THR A 207 18.82 7.68 4.06
N ALA A 208 18.40 7.58 5.34
CA ALA A 208 17.00 7.84 5.73
C ALA A 208 16.50 9.20 5.24
N GLN A 209 17.37 10.21 5.32
CA GLN A 209 17.04 11.57 4.91
C GLN A 209 16.90 11.70 3.40
N ASP A 210 17.67 10.94 2.61
CA ASP A 210 17.58 10.96 1.16
C ASP A 210 16.31 10.25 0.67
N VAL A 211 15.94 9.15 1.32
CA VAL A 211 14.70 8.41 1.03
C VAL A 211 13.46 9.19 1.45
N ALA A 212 13.49 9.86 2.61
CA ALA A 212 12.39 10.70 3.11
C ALA A 212 12.15 11.97 2.26
N ARG A 213 13.11 12.36 1.40
CA ARG A 213 12.95 13.47 0.45
C ARG A 213 12.17 13.08 -0.81
N LEU A 214 11.90 11.78 -1.02
CA LEU A 214 11.12 11.32 -2.17
C LEU A 214 9.64 11.69 -2.03
N PRO A 215 8.98 12.17 -3.11
CA PRO A 215 7.60 12.64 -3.03
C PRO A 215 6.63 11.52 -2.65
N GLY A 216 5.99 11.66 -1.47
CA GLY A 216 5.05 10.68 -0.95
C GLY A 216 5.69 9.58 -0.08
N ILE A 217 6.97 9.71 0.27
CA ILE A 217 7.61 8.92 1.32
C ILE A 217 7.71 9.77 2.59
N ASP A 218 7.20 9.25 3.70
CA ASP A 218 7.32 9.86 5.03
C ASP A 218 8.51 9.29 5.81
N ASP A 219 8.88 9.93 6.94
CA ASP A 219 10.00 9.48 7.78
C ASP A 219 9.81 8.05 8.33
N ALA A 220 8.56 7.62 8.49
CA ALA A 220 8.23 6.28 8.97
C ALA A 220 8.50 5.23 7.88
N LEU A 221 8.08 5.48 6.65
CA LEU A 221 8.33 4.62 5.50
C LEU A 221 9.80 4.63 5.11
N ALA A 222 10.50 5.76 5.19
CA ALA A 222 11.95 5.82 4.97
C ALA A 222 12.71 4.93 5.96
N ARG A 223 12.33 4.95 7.24
CA ARG A 223 12.87 4.04 8.27
C ARG A 223 12.53 2.58 8.00
N HIS A 224 11.33 2.30 7.50
CA HIS A 224 10.94 0.95 7.11
C HIS A 224 11.75 0.42 5.92
N ILE A 225 11.98 1.25 4.90
CA ILE A 225 12.81 0.90 3.74
C ILE A 225 14.22 0.51 4.18
N LEU A 226 14.81 1.26 5.11
CA LEU A 226 16.11 0.94 5.69
C LEU A 226 16.08 -0.36 6.50
N SER A 227 15.06 -0.58 7.33
CA SER A 227 14.98 -1.81 8.11
C SER A 227 14.80 -3.05 7.24
N VAL A 228 14.08 -2.93 6.12
CA VAL A 228 13.98 -3.99 5.11
C VAL A 228 15.32 -4.24 4.43
N ARG A 229 16.04 -3.19 4.03
CA ARG A 229 17.39 -3.30 3.45
C ARG A 229 18.37 -3.98 4.40
N ASP A 230 18.36 -3.61 5.67
CA ASP A 230 19.28 -4.15 6.67
C ASP A 230 18.93 -5.61 7.02
N ALA A 231 17.66 -6.00 6.95
CA ALA A 231 17.19 -7.35 7.25
C ALA A 231 17.29 -8.34 6.07
N GLN A 232 17.05 -7.86 4.83
CA GLN A 232 16.94 -8.72 3.64
C GLN A 232 18.12 -8.56 2.67
N GLY A 233 18.98 -7.56 2.89
CA GLY A 233 20.06 -7.20 1.98
C GLY A 233 19.62 -6.19 0.92
N PRO A 234 20.50 -5.88 -0.05
CA PRO A 234 20.21 -4.89 -1.11
C PRO A 234 19.06 -5.35 -2.01
N PHE A 235 18.25 -4.39 -2.45
CA PHE A 235 17.16 -4.61 -3.40
C PHE A 235 17.74 -4.96 -4.78
N ARG A 236 17.17 -6.00 -5.41
CA ARG A 236 17.69 -6.51 -6.70
C ARG A 236 17.15 -5.77 -7.91
N ASP A 237 15.89 -5.38 -7.83
CA ASP A 237 15.16 -4.71 -8.90
C ASP A 237 14.05 -3.84 -8.33
N ASN A 238 13.43 -3.04 -9.19
CA ASN A 238 12.33 -2.15 -8.82
C ASN A 238 11.11 -2.91 -8.25
N ASP A 239 10.79 -4.10 -8.77
CA ASP A 239 9.66 -4.89 -8.30
C ASP A 239 9.94 -5.50 -6.91
N ASP A 240 11.19 -5.86 -6.64
CA ASP A 240 11.69 -6.34 -5.35
C ASP A 240 11.63 -5.23 -4.31
N PHE A 241 12.08 -4.02 -4.66
CA PHE A 241 11.92 -2.83 -3.82
C PHE A 241 10.45 -2.55 -3.48
N VAL A 242 9.54 -2.55 -4.46
CA VAL A 242 8.10 -2.31 -4.23
C VAL A 242 7.47 -3.40 -3.36
N ARG A 243 7.81 -4.68 -3.59
CA ARG A 243 7.26 -5.81 -2.84
C ARG A 243 7.73 -5.86 -1.39
N SER A 244 9.02 -5.62 -1.17
CA SER A 244 9.66 -5.76 0.15
C SER A 244 9.33 -4.59 1.09
N THR A 245 9.16 -3.39 0.54
CA THR A 245 8.85 -2.16 1.30
C THR A 245 7.35 -1.92 1.49
N GLY A 246 6.50 -2.72 0.84
CA GLY A 246 5.04 -2.56 0.91
C GLY A 246 4.52 -1.31 0.19
N LEU A 247 5.32 -0.68 -0.68
CA LEU A 247 4.91 0.45 -1.47
C LEU A 247 3.71 0.09 -2.36
N GLN A 248 2.67 0.92 -2.30
CA GLN A 248 1.54 0.76 -3.22
C GLN A 248 1.96 1.19 -4.63
N PRO A 249 1.41 0.60 -5.71
CA PRO A 249 1.84 0.88 -7.08
C PRO A 249 1.85 2.37 -7.45
N HIS A 250 0.87 3.14 -6.95
CA HIS A 250 0.78 4.58 -7.21
C HIS A 250 1.81 5.41 -6.43
N GLN A 251 2.26 4.95 -5.27
CA GLN A 251 3.37 5.58 -4.53
C GLN A 251 4.67 5.39 -5.30
N TYR A 252 4.90 4.18 -5.81
CA TYR A 252 6.06 3.88 -6.65
C TYR A 252 6.07 4.70 -7.95
N THR A 253 4.95 4.81 -8.67
CA THR A 253 4.90 5.59 -9.93
C THR A 253 5.32 7.05 -9.73
N ARG A 254 5.02 7.66 -8.57
CA ARG A 254 5.42 9.05 -8.26
C ARG A 254 6.91 9.23 -8.06
N ILE A 255 7.60 8.18 -7.60
CA ILE A 255 9.04 8.22 -7.29
C ILE A 255 9.88 7.45 -8.30
N ALA A 256 9.26 6.73 -9.24
CA ALA A 256 9.94 5.84 -10.18
C ALA A 256 11.00 6.54 -11.05
N HIS A 257 10.80 7.83 -11.35
CA HIS A 257 11.77 8.65 -12.09
C HIS A 257 12.91 9.21 -11.20
N LEU A 258 12.79 9.05 -9.89
CA LEU A 258 13.73 9.53 -8.86
C LEU A 258 14.38 8.37 -8.10
N VAL A 259 14.03 7.12 -8.40
CA VAL A 259 14.53 5.94 -7.70
C VAL A 259 15.38 5.12 -8.67
N VAL A 260 16.61 4.84 -8.26
CA VAL A 260 17.50 3.92 -8.97
C VAL A 260 17.83 2.75 -8.05
N VAL A 261 17.61 1.54 -8.55
CA VAL A 261 18.03 0.30 -7.92
C VAL A 261 19.21 -0.23 -8.73
N ASP A 262 20.43 0.09 -8.31
CA ASP A 262 21.59 -0.60 -8.88
C ASP A 262 21.64 -2.02 -8.32
N ALA A 263 21.76 -3.01 -9.20
CA ALA A 263 22.16 -4.35 -8.81
C ALA A 263 23.54 -4.26 -8.12
N PRO A 264 23.80 -5.04 -7.06
CA PRO A 264 25.04 -4.93 -6.31
C PRO A 264 26.24 -5.12 -7.25
N ALA A 265 27.17 -4.16 -7.18
CA ALA A 265 28.44 -4.18 -7.89
C ALA A 265 29.27 -5.41 -7.45
N ALA A 266 29.11 -6.50 -8.18
CA ALA A 266 30.13 -7.52 -8.34
C ALA A 266 30.56 -7.48 -9.81
N GLU A 267 31.83 -7.14 -10.04
CA GLU A 267 32.57 -7.23 -11.31
C GLU A 267 32.43 -6.07 -12.32
N GLN A 268 32.90 -4.87 -11.94
CA GLN A 268 33.60 -3.98 -12.89
C GLN A 268 35.09 -3.90 -12.54
N GLY A 269 35.73 -5.07 -12.40
CA GLY A 269 37.16 -5.21 -12.16
C GLY A 269 37.67 -6.44 -12.89
N GLY A 270 37.94 -6.31 -14.19
CA GLY A 270 38.40 -7.44 -14.99
C GLY A 270 38.27 -7.24 -16.49
N GLN A 271 38.85 -6.16 -17.03
CA GLN A 271 39.39 -6.25 -18.39
C GLN A 271 40.39 -7.43 -18.38
N ARG A 272 39.92 -8.62 -18.75
CA ARG A 272 40.80 -9.73 -19.10
C ARG A 272 41.59 -9.26 -20.30
N GLN A 273 42.83 -8.83 -20.03
CA GLN A 273 43.91 -8.89 -21.00
C GLN A 273 43.84 -10.28 -21.63
N GLY A 274 43.49 -10.34 -22.92
CA GLY A 274 43.63 -11.56 -23.69
C GLY A 274 45.07 -12.03 -23.58
N PRO A 275 45.32 -13.35 -23.46
CA PRO A 275 46.67 -13.84 -23.28
C PRO A 275 47.54 -13.41 -24.48
N PRO A 276 48.77 -12.91 -24.24
CA PRO A 276 49.68 -12.57 -25.32
C PRO A 276 50.00 -13.82 -26.12
N GLY A 277 50.05 -13.68 -27.44
CA GLY A 277 50.31 -14.78 -28.35
C GLY A 277 51.62 -15.52 -28.07
N GLY A 278 51.62 -16.79 -28.47
CA GLY A 278 52.83 -17.54 -28.78
C GLY A 278 53.18 -18.67 -27.82
N ARG A 279 52.89 -19.91 -28.23
CA ARG A 279 53.95 -20.84 -28.66
C ARG A 279 53.37 -22.07 -29.35
N ILE A 280 53.85 -22.27 -30.57
CA ILE A 280 53.90 -23.53 -31.29
C ILE A 280 54.76 -24.50 -30.46
N LEU A 281 54.35 -25.75 -30.34
CA LEU A 281 55.30 -26.85 -30.23
C LEU A 281 54.68 -28.14 -30.80
N ASP A 282 55.35 -28.63 -31.84
CA ASP A 282 55.23 -29.94 -32.46
C ASP A 282 55.24 -31.07 -31.44
N ILE A 283 54.39 -32.09 -31.64
CA ILE A 283 54.77 -33.51 -31.80
C ILE A 283 53.65 -34.26 -32.55
#